data_AF-A0A969R6H1-F1
#
_entry.id   AF-A0A969R6H1-F1
#
_cell.length_a   1.000
_cell.length_b   1.000
_cell.length_c   1.000
_cell.angle_alpha   90.00
_cell.angle_beta   90.00
_cell.angle_gamma   90.00
#
_symmetry.space_group_name_H-M   'P 1'
#
loop_
_entity.id
_entity.type
_entity.pdbx_description
1 polymer ?
#
loop_
_entity_poly.entity_id
_entity_poly.type
_entity_poly.pdbx_seq_one_letter_code
_entity_poly.pdbx_strand_id
1 'polypeptide(L)'
;MKPKVYVETSVISYLTSRPNRDLIIAGNQQITQEWWQKRRTKYELYVSQLVVREASLGDAKAAADRLEALREIPFIELTEEGKQLAEQLVNKGAIPLKVVEDALHIAIATSNGMEYLLTWNFKHIANAVMRGKIEAVCRDEGYEPPVICTPQELLGG
;
A
#
# COMPACT_ATOMS: atom_id res chain seq x y z
N MET A 1 20.22 2.82 8.76
CA MET A 1 19.29 1.87 8.12
C MET A 1 18.21 2.68 7.42
N LYS A 2 17.75 2.28 6.23
CA LYS A 2 16.71 3.04 5.53
C LYS A 2 15.34 2.59 6.04
N PRO A 3 14.33 3.47 6.10
CA PRO A 3 13.02 3.05 6.55
C PRO A 3 12.36 2.08 5.57
N LYS A 4 11.65 1.08 6.10
CA LYS A 4 10.94 0.07 5.28
C LYS A 4 9.57 0.57 4.83
N VAL A 5 9.27 0.45 3.55
CA VAL A 5 8.00 0.90 2.95
C VAL A 5 7.34 -0.23 2.20
N TYR A 6 6.12 -0.57 2.60
CA TYR A 6 5.24 -1.41 1.80
C TYR A 6 4.52 -0.56 0.76
N VAL A 7 4.65 -0.92 -0.52
CA VAL A 7 4.03 -0.19 -1.63
C VAL A 7 2.75 -0.90 -2.07
N GLU A 8 1.61 -0.29 -1.83
CA GLU A 8 0.31 -0.82 -2.24
C GLU A 8 0.04 -0.56 -3.74
N THR A 9 -0.78 -1.41 -4.35
CA THR A 9 -1.01 -1.49 -5.81
C THR A 9 -1.43 -0.18 -6.46
N SER A 10 -2.21 0.66 -5.77
CA SER A 10 -2.63 1.95 -6.30
C SER A 10 -1.45 2.86 -6.64
N VAL A 11 -0.36 2.83 -5.85
CA VAL A 11 0.85 3.60 -6.13
C VAL A 11 1.49 3.17 -7.45
N ILE A 12 1.61 1.86 -7.67
CA ILE A 12 2.16 1.30 -8.92
C ILE A 12 1.25 1.62 -10.12
N SER A 13 -0.07 1.64 -9.89
CA SER A 13 -1.05 2.01 -10.90
C SER A 13 -0.93 3.49 -11.29
N TYR A 14 -0.78 4.40 -10.32
CA TYR A 14 -0.52 5.82 -10.58
C TYR A 14 0.84 6.07 -11.25
N LEU A 15 1.85 5.27 -10.92
CA LEU A 15 3.18 5.37 -11.52
C LEU A 15 3.18 5.08 -13.03
N THR A 16 2.43 4.07 -13.45
CA THR A 16 2.50 3.49 -14.80
C THR A 16 1.33 3.87 -15.71
N SER A 17 0.24 4.39 -15.15
CA SER A 17 -0.93 4.78 -15.91
C SER A 17 -0.66 5.92 -16.89
N ARG A 18 -1.38 5.91 -18.01
CA ARG A 18 -1.30 6.99 -19.00
C ARG A 18 -1.77 8.32 -18.38
N PRO A 19 -1.22 9.46 -18.82
CA PRO A 19 -1.66 10.77 -18.35
C PRO A 19 -3.19 10.91 -18.39
N ASN A 20 -3.77 11.21 -17.23
CA ASN A 20 -5.21 11.44 -17.11
C ASN A 20 -5.56 12.92 -17.33
N ARG A 21 -6.78 13.22 -17.76
CA ARG A 21 -7.28 14.60 -17.91
C ARG A 21 -7.94 15.12 -16.64
N ASP A 22 -8.40 14.23 -15.76
CA ASP A 22 -8.86 14.62 -14.43
C ASP A 22 -7.69 15.18 -13.62
N LEU A 23 -7.82 16.41 -13.15
CA LEU A 23 -6.74 17.15 -12.49
C LEU A 23 -6.26 16.48 -11.19
N ILE A 24 -7.16 15.83 -10.45
CA ILE A 24 -6.83 15.15 -9.20
C ILE A 24 -6.02 13.89 -9.53
N ILE A 25 -6.50 13.09 -10.47
CA ILE A 25 -5.80 11.87 -10.91
C ILE A 25 -4.43 12.24 -11.51
N ALA A 26 -4.37 13.24 -12.38
CA ALA A 26 -3.13 13.73 -12.98
C ALA A 26 -2.14 14.23 -11.92
N GLY A 27 -2.62 14.94 -10.89
CA GLY A 27 -1.80 15.36 -9.75
C GLY A 27 -1.20 14.17 -9.00
N ASN A 28 -2.01 13.16 -8.66
CA ASN A 28 -1.54 11.95 -7.99
C ASN A 28 -0.53 11.16 -8.85
N GLN A 29 -0.72 11.10 -10.18
CA GLN A 29 0.26 10.52 -11.12
C GLN A 29 1.59 11.27 -11.03
N GLN A 30 1.56 12.60 -11.12
CA GLN A 30 2.76 13.44 -11.07
C GLN A 30 3.51 13.30 -9.74
N ILE A 31 2.79 13.36 -8.62
CA ILE A 31 3.35 13.18 -7.27
C ILE A 31 4.00 11.80 -7.13
N THR A 32 3.33 10.76 -7.62
CA THR A 32 3.85 9.38 -7.58
C THR A 32 5.15 9.26 -8.37
N GLN A 33 5.18 9.79 -9.59
CA GLN A 33 6.37 9.78 -10.45
C GLN A 33 7.52 10.56 -9.81
N GLU A 34 7.23 11.73 -9.23
CA GLU A 34 8.23 12.54 -8.56
C GLU A 34 8.82 11.82 -7.34
N TRP A 35 7.98 11.23 -6.49
CA TRP A 35 8.43 10.46 -5.33
C TRP A 35 9.27 9.27 -5.76
N TRP A 36 8.82 8.55 -6.80
CA TRP A 36 9.51 7.39 -7.34
C TRP A 36 10.90 7.74 -7.86
N GLN A 37 11.03 8.87 -8.58
CA GLN A 37 12.31 9.28 -9.16
C GLN A 37 13.27 9.87 -8.11
N LYS A 38 12.75 10.70 -7.19
CA LYS A 38 13.59 11.53 -6.32
C LYS A 38 13.79 10.98 -4.91
N ARG A 39 12.84 10.20 -4.38
CA ARG A 39 12.80 9.85 -2.96
C ARG A 39 12.88 8.36 -2.70
N ARG A 40 12.45 7.47 -3.62
CA ARG A 40 12.39 6.01 -3.38
C ARG A 40 13.70 5.41 -2.86
N THR A 41 14.86 5.91 -3.32
CA THR A 41 16.18 5.38 -2.95
C THR A 41 16.55 5.66 -1.50
N LYS A 42 15.81 6.51 -0.80
CA LYS A 42 15.94 6.77 0.64
C LYS A 42 15.25 5.70 1.51
N TYR A 43 14.51 4.79 0.89
CA TYR A 43 13.72 3.75 1.54
C TYR A 43 14.13 2.35 1.07
N GLU A 44 13.78 1.35 1.85
CA GLU A 44 13.77 -0.06 1.44
C GLU A 44 12.33 -0.43 1.06
N LEU A 45 12.10 -0.64 -0.24
CA LEU A 45 10.75 -0.91 -0.76
C LEU A 45 10.45 -2.41 -0.73
N TYR A 46 9.21 -2.73 -0.37
CA TYR A 46 8.67 -4.08 -0.38
C TYR A 46 7.28 -4.10 -0.98
N VAL A 47 6.94 -5.21 -1.61
CA VAL A 47 5.59 -5.54 -2.11
C VAL A 47 5.23 -6.96 -1.72
N SER A 48 3.96 -7.36 -1.87
CA SER A 48 3.55 -8.75 -1.61
C SER A 48 2.99 -9.40 -2.87
N GLN A 49 2.77 -10.72 -2.81
CA GLN A 49 2.09 -11.44 -3.87
C GLN A 49 0.67 -10.90 -4.15
N LEU A 50 0.02 -10.31 -3.14
CA LEU A 50 -1.27 -9.62 -3.33
C LEU A 50 -1.13 -8.45 -4.31
N VAL A 51 -0.09 -7.61 -4.14
CA VAL A 51 0.19 -6.48 -5.04
C VAL A 51 0.45 -6.96 -6.47
N VAL A 52 1.21 -8.04 -6.63
CA VAL A 52 1.46 -8.64 -7.96
C VAL A 52 0.18 -9.15 -8.59
N ARG A 53 -0.65 -9.86 -7.82
CA ARG A 53 -1.94 -10.37 -8.28
C ARG A 53 -2.81 -9.23 -8.78
N GLU A 54 -2.99 -8.17 -7.99
CA GLU A 54 -3.81 -7.02 -8.38
C GLU A 54 -3.21 -6.24 -9.57
N ALA A 55 -1.89 -6.10 -9.60
CA ALA A 55 -1.16 -5.50 -10.73
C ALA A 55 -1.35 -6.28 -12.04
N SER A 56 -1.60 -7.59 -11.97
CA SER A 56 -1.81 -8.44 -13.14
C SER A 56 -3.22 -8.37 -13.75
N LEU A 57 -4.20 -7.80 -13.02
CA LEU A 57 -5.60 -7.77 -13.44
C LEU A 57 -5.91 -6.59 -14.37
N GLY A 58 -6.89 -6.73 -15.27
CA GLY A 58 -7.38 -5.64 -16.13
C GLY A 58 -6.75 -5.65 -17.53
N ASP A 59 -6.52 -4.47 -18.11
CA ASP A 59 -5.95 -4.33 -19.44
C ASP A 59 -4.53 -4.94 -19.51
N ALA A 60 -4.26 -5.76 -20.52
CA ALA A 60 -3.03 -6.53 -20.62
C ALA A 60 -1.78 -5.65 -20.71
N LYS A 61 -1.86 -4.50 -21.38
CA LYS A 61 -0.74 -3.57 -21.49
C LYS A 61 -0.49 -2.87 -20.16
N ALA A 62 -1.55 -2.35 -19.52
CA ALA A 62 -1.43 -1.73 -18.21
C ALA A 62 -0.96 -2.72 -17.12
N ALA A 63 -1.34 -3.99 -17.21
CA ALA A 63 -0.83 -5.05 -16.34
C ALA A 63 0.67 -5.29 -16.58
N ALA A 64 1.11 -5.41 -17.83
CA ALA A 64 2.52 -5.57 -18.15
C ALA A 64 3.38 -4.41 -17.64
N ASP A 65 2.92 -3.16 -17.82
CA ASP A 65 3.64 -1.96 -17.35
C ASP A 65 3.77 -1.95 -15.81
N ARG A 66 2.71 -2.32 -15.08
CA ARG A 66 2.74 -2.43 -13.60
C ARG A 66 3.68 -3.55 -13.13
N LEU A 67 3.63 -4.72 -13.77
CA LEU A 67 4.49 -5.85 -13.41
C LEU A 67 5.97 -5.55 -13.67
N GLU A 68 6.29 -4.83 -14.74
CA GLU A 68 7.66 -4.39 -15.02
C GLU A 68 8.17 -3.43 -13.93
N ALA A 69 7.34 -2.48 -13.47
CA ALA A 69 7.70 -1.58 -12.38
C ALA A 69 7.95 -2.30 -11.04
N LEU A 70 7.37 -3.48 -10.84
CA LEU A 70 7.53 -4.30 -9.63
C LEU A 70 8.74 -5.24 -9.67
N ARG A 71 9.33 -5.46 -10.85
CA ARG A 71 10.29 -6.54 -11.13
C ARG A 71 11.50 -6.57 -10.19
N GLU A 72 12.01 -5.41 -9.78
CA GLU A 72 13.21 -5.29 -8.93
C GLU A 72 12.90 -5.09 -7.44
N ILE A 73 11.62 -5.11 -7.06
CA ILE A 73 11.20 -4.85 -5.67
C ILE A 73 11.09 -6.18 -4.93
N PRO A 74 11.79 -6.33 -3.78
CA PRO A 74 11.69 -7.53 -2.96
C PRO A 74 10.25 -7.82 -2.48
N PHE A 75 9.93 -9.11 -2.42
CA PHE A 75 8.65 -9.59 -1.91
C PHE A 75 8.71 -9.85 -0.41
N ILE A 76 7.62 -9.52 0.27
CA ILE A 76 7.32 -10.00 1.62
C ILE A 76 6.15 -10.97 1.58
N GLU A 77 6.21 -11.96 2.46
CA GLU A 77 5.23 -13.03 2.53
C GLU A 77 4.04 -12.65 3.43
N LEU A 78 2.88 -13.18 3.07
CA LEU A 78 1.73 -13.21 3.97
C LEU A 78 1.91 -14.41 4.90
N THR A 79 2.26 -14.14 6.16
CA THR A 79 2.37 -15.16 7.20
C THR A 79 1.00 -15.54 7.75
N GLU A 80 0.92 -16.64 8.50
CA GLU A 80 -0.33 -17.04 9.17
C GLU A 80 -0.79 -15.97 10.18
N GLU A 81 0.14 -15.35 10.88
CA GLU A 81 -0.17 -14.24 11.79
C GLU A 81 -0.70 -13.01 11.03
N GLY A 82 -0.16 -12.74 9.83
CA GLY A 82 -0.69 -11.71 8.94
C GLY A 82 -2.11 -12.01 8.49
N LYS A 83 -2.46 -13.28 8.21
CA LYS A 83 -3.84 -13.67 7.88
C LYS A 83 -4.78 -13.46 9.05
N GLN A 84 -4.37 -13.89 10.25
CA GLN A 84 -5.16 -13.71 11.47
C GLN A 84 -5.39 -12.21 11.76
N LEU A 85 -4.36 -11.38 11.60
CA LEU A 85 -4.51 -9.93 11.77
C LEU A 85 -5.50 -9.33 10.76
N ALA A 86 -5.47 -9.76 9.49
CA ALA A 86 -6.45 -9.31 8.50
C ALA A 86 -7.88 -9.69 8.88
N GLU A 87 -8.08 -10.91 9.40
CA GLU A 87 -9.38 -11.35 9.93
C GLU A 87 -9.82 -10.50 11.12
N GLN A 88 -8.93 -10.17 12.05
CA GLN A 88 -9.24 -9.32 13.19
C GLN A 88 -9.61 -7.89 12.79
N LEU A 89 -8.92 -7.31 11.80
CA LEU A 89 -9.27 -6.01 11.24
C LEU A 89 -10.71 -6.00 10.70
N VAL A 90 -11.15 -7.09 10.08
CA VAL A 90 -12.53 -7.22 9.59
C VAL A 90 -13.51 -7.50 10.72
N ASN A 91 -13.23 -8.45 11.60
CA ASN A 91 -14.12 -8.90 12.67
C ASN A 91 -14.39 -7.79 13.70
N LYS A 92 -13.37 -7.01 14.06
CA LYS A 92 -13.52 -5.84 14.93
C LYS A 92 -14.11 -4.63 14.20
N GLY A 93 -14.34 -4.74 12.88
CA GLY A 93 -14.95 -3.72 12.04
C GLY A 93 -14.05 -2.51 11.79
N ALA A 94 -12.73 -2.68 11.84
CA ALA A 94 -11.77 -1.66 11.40
C ALA A 94 -11.78 -1.54 9.87
N ILE A 95 -11.96 -2.67 9.17
CA ILE A 95 -12.15 -2.76 7.72
C ILE A 95 -13.51 -3.42 7.41
N PRO A 96 -14.31 -2.92 6.46
CA PRO A 96 -15.56 -3.58 6.08
C PRO A 96 -15.33 -4.95 5.44
N LEU A 97 -16.20 -5.93 5.75
CA LEU A 97 -16.14 -7.30 5.20
C LEU A 97 -16.11 -7.37 3.65
N LYS A 98 -16.63 -6.36 2.95
CA LYS A 98 -16.64 -6.32 1.47
C LYS A 98 -15.26 -6.04 0.86
N VAL A 99 -14.28 -5.63 1.66
CA VAL A 99 -12.96 -5.19 1.20
C VAL A 99 -11.84 -5.87 1.99
N VAL A 100 -11.90 -7.20 2.04
CA VAL A 100 -10.91 -8.04 2.77
C VAL A 100 -9.49 -7.86 2.21
N GLU A 101 -9.34 -7.62 0.91
CA GLU A 101 -8.04 -7.38 0.28
C GLU A 101 -7.34 -6.13 0.85
N ASP A 102 -8.09 -5.08 1.20
CA ASP A 102 -7.56 -3.90 1.88
C ASP A 102 -7.05 -4.22 3.29
N ALA A 103 -7.74 -5.11 4.01
CA ALA A 103 -7.26 -5.61 5.31
C ALA A 103 -5.97 -6.41 5.18
N LEU A 104 -5.82 -7.19 4.10
CA LEU A 104 -4.60 -7.97 3.84
C LEU A 104 -3.40 -7.06 3.57
N HIS A 105 -3.54 -5.97 2.81
CA HIS A 105 -2.42 -5.02 2.64
C HIS A 105 -1.91 -4.47 3.97
N ILE A 106 -2.84 -4.03 4.84
CA ILE A 106 -2.51 -3.50 6.16
C ILE A 106 -1.85 -4.57 7.01
N ALA A 107 -2.43 -5.78 7.05
CA ALA A 107 -1.94 -6.86 7.87
C ALA A 107 -0.57 -7.35 7.44
N ILE A 108 -0.32 -7.49 6.13
CA ILE A 108 0.98 -7.88 5.58
C ILE A 108 2.05 -6.84 5.95
N ALA A 109 1.76 -5.55 5.79
CA ALA A 109 2.71 -4.50 6.15
C ALA A 109 2.99 -4.50 7.66
N THR A 110 1.94 -4.65 8.47
CA THR A 110 2.02 -4.64 9.93
C THR A 110 2.79 -5.85 10.47
N SER A 111 2.42 -7.07 10.06
CA SER A 111 3.03 -8.30 10.58
C SER A 111 4.49 -8.46 10.17
N ASN A 112 4.91 -7.83 9.07
CA ASN A 112 6.30 -7.82 8.62
C ASN A 112 7.11 -6.62 9.14
N GLY A 113 6.54 -5.80 10.03
CA GLY A 113 7.25 -4.68 10.67
C GLY A 113 7.66 -3.58 9.69
N MET A 114 6.80 -3.27 8.72
CA MET A 114 7.00 -2.13 7.82
C MET A 114 6.80 -0.83 8.61
N GLU A 115 7.61 0.18 8.34
CA GLU A 115 7.47 1.49 8.99
C GLU A 115 6.40 2.34 8.32
N TYR A 116 6.23 2.16 6.99
CA TYR A 116 5.24 2.87 6.20
C TYR A 116 4.44 1.92 5.32
N LEU A 117 3.15 2.23 5.17
CA LEU A 117 2.29 1.69 4.13
C LEU A 117 1.95 2.84 3.17
N LEU A 118 2.47 2.76 1.94
CA LEU A 118 2.30 3.78 0.92
C LEU A 118 1.12 3.45 0.02
N THR A 119 0.11 4.32 -0.02
CA THR A 119 -1.15 4.06 -0.74
C THR A 119 -1.84 5.33 -1.22
N TRP A 120 -2.64 5.23 -2.29
CA TRP A 120 -3.65 6.21 -2.69
C TRP A 120 -5.09 5.73 -2.43
N ASN A 121 -5.28 4.57 -1.78
CA ASN A 121 -6.61 4.08 -1.41
C ASN A 121 -7.15 4.83 -0.19
N PHE A 122 -7.67 6.05 -0.44
CA PHE A 122 -8.33 6.88 0.57
C PHE A 122 -9.67 6.33 1.06
N LYS A 123 -10.23 5.35 0.36
CA LYS A 123 -11.56 4.84 0.65
C LYS A 123 -11.53 3.88 1.84
N HIS A 124 -10.52 3.01 1.88
CA HIS A 124 -10.49 1.87 2.78
C HIS A 124 -9.18 1.72 3.56
N ILE A 125 -8.06 2.26 3.07
CA ILE A 125 -6.76 2.15 3.74
C ILE A 125 -6.36 3.49 4.36
N ALA A 126 -6.10 4.50 3.53
CA ALA A 126 -5.76 5.87 3.95
C ALA A 126 -7.01 6.70 4.33
N ASN A 127 -7.99 6.08 4.98
CA ASN A 127 -9.18 6.75 5.46
C ASN A 127 -8.95 7.23 6.91
N ALA A 128 -8.90 8.54 7.12
CA ALA A 128 -8.62 9.13 8.43
C ALA A 128 -9.62 8.71 9.54
N VAL A 129 -10.87 8.42 9.17
CA VAL A 129 -11.90 7.96 10.13
C VAL A 129 -11.62 6.52 10.57
N MET A 130 -11.15 5.67 9.66
CA MET A 130 -10.85 4.26 9.94
C MET A 130 -9.48 4.07 10.59
N ARG A 131 -8.52 4.97 10.30
CA ARG A 131 -7.12 4.86 10.72
C ARG A 131 -6.95 4.60 12.21
N GLY A 132 -7.59 5.38 13.07
CA GLY A 132 -7.48 5.18 14.52
C GLY A 132 -7.96 3.80 14.98
N LYS A 133 -8.99 3.26 14.32
CA LYS A 133 -9.51 1.93 14.62
C LYS A 133 -8.62 0.81 14.08
N ILE A 134 -8.08 0.96 12.87
CA ILE A 134 -7.09 0.05 12.29
C ILE A 134 -5.89 -0.06 13.23
N GLU A 135 -5.33 1.09 13.62
CA GLU A 135 -4.17 1.15 14.49
C GLU A 135 -4.44 0.54 15.88
N ALA A 136 -5.62 0.79 16.45
CA ALA A 136 -6.03 0.17 17.72
C ALA A 136 -6.10 -1.35 17.61
N VAL A 137 -6.72 -1.88 16.54
CA VAL A 137 -6.78 -3.33 16.33
C VAL A 137 -5.39 -3.94 16.17
N CYS A 138 -4.49 -3.32 15.40
CA CYS A 138 -3.11 -3.81 15.29
C CYS A 138 -2.41 -3.90 16.65
N ARG A 139 -2.55 -2.85 17.48
CA ARG A 139 -1.94 -2.81 18.82
C ARG A 139 -2.57 -3.80 19.79
N ASP A 140 -3.88 -4.00 19.72
CA ASP A 140 -4.58 -5.03 20.52
C ASP A 140 -4.09 -6.44 20.19
N GLU A 141 -3.71 -6.69 18.94
CA GLU A 141 -3.12 -7.96 18.49
C GLU A 141 -1.59 -8.02 18.70
N GLY A 142 -0.99 -7.02 19.36
CA GLY A 142 0.43 -7.02 19.72
C GLY A 142 1.39 -6.49 18.65
N TYR A 143 0.89 -5.80 17.63
CA TYR A 143 1.70 -5.21 16.56
C TYR A 143 1.79 -3.68 16.66
N GLU A 144 2.90 -3.11 16.21
CA GLU A 144 2.95 -1.68 15.90
C GLU A 144 2.49 -1.46 14.44
N PRO A 145 1.41 -0.71 14.19
CA PRO A 145 0.94 -0.44 12.83
C PRO A 145 1.92 0.47 12.06
N PRO A 146 2.06 0.28 10.73
CA PRO A 146 2.83 1.19 9.90
C PRO A 146 2.14 2.56 9.82
N VAL A 147 2.92 3.61 9.55
CA VAL A 147 2.37 4.90 9.16
C VAL A 147 1.74 4.77 7.77
N ILE A 148 0.41 4.78 7.72
CA ILE A 148 -0.35 4.84 6.47
C ILE A 148 -0.22 6.25 5.90
N CYS A 149 0.32 6.36 4.69
CA CYS A 149 0.62 7.64 4.06
C CYS A 149 0.56 7.55 2.54
N THR A 150 0.47 8.72 1.92
CA THR A 150 0.52 8.92 0.47
C THR A 150 1.95 9.23 0.01
N PRO A 151 2.25 9.05 -1.28
CA PRO A 151 3.50 9.56 -1.87
C PRO A 151 3.72 11.05 -1.61
N GLN A 152 2.65 11.86 -1.51
CA GLN A 152 2.76 13.28 -1.20
C GLN A 152 3.34 13.53 0.20
N GLU A 153 2.89 12.77 1.19
CA GLU A 153 3.38 12.88 2.58
C GLU A 153 4.84 12.45 2.71
N LEU A 154 5.30 11.50 1.86
CA LEU A 154 6.70 11.06 1.82
C LEU A 154 7.59 11.82 0.83
N LEU A 155 7.05 12.77 0.06
CA LEU A 155 7.87 13.64 -0.78
C LEU A 155 8.77 14.53 0.07
N GLY A 156 8.29 14.99 1.23
CA GLY A 156 8.98 15.96 2.07
C GLY A 156 9.19 17.32 1.38
N GLY A 157 9.39 18.36 2.18
CA GLY A 157 9.87 19.66 1.70
C GLY A 157 11.25 19.57 1.04
#